data_AF-K9DVE4-F1
#
_entry.id   AF-K9DVE4-F1
#
_cell.length_a   1.000
_cell.length_b   1.000
_cell.length_c   1.000
_cell.angle_alpha   90.00
_cell.angle_beta   90.00
_cell.angle_gamma   90.00
#
_symmetry.space_group_name_H-M   'P 1'
#
loop_
_entity.id
_entity.type
_entity.pdbx_description
1 polymer ?
#
loop_
_entity_poly.entity_id
_entity_poly.type
_entity_poly.pdbx_seq_one_letter_code
_entity_poly.pdbx_strand_id
1 'polypeptide(L)'
;MTNKNRMADMRSLRFSAFARADVALSSWASITPGLRYNWRELEPNSTDNYAIGIPNASRELTKETDSYLTPSLGLTAQLAPNLETYLQYSRGTRLPTAAERTGTYDSLSYTAVGNAYAVIGNPNLDKETSNAFELGLKGQVARGLRLHAALFHTRYKNLIEYASQPADPVNYPNITFGLFRPENIGSARTWGGELTLDADLGQWNPSFKGGKLTLASGVQRSKAKNSRTGLESELASTLPKKTSLIAAWIDPAQRGGIAFAAVHTRAKQAERDVIGGVNTTFFAVPSSTVLDLTGYWNINAHASITAGVYNLADKKYWDYASSRSLPAATTAITAAITAADIERQARPGRHAAVTFKLVY
;
A
#
# COMPACT_ATOMS: atom_id res chain seq x y z
N MET A 1 7.66 29.74 -24.65
CA MET A 1 7.22 28.67 -23.72
C MET A 1 5.71 28.62 -23.77
N THR A 2 5.11 27.59 -24.36
CA THR A 2 3.65 27.42 -24.38
C THR A 2 3.21 27.00 -22.99
N ASN A 3 2.53 27.89 -22.27
CA ASN A 3 1.91 27.57 -20.98
C ASN A 3 0.74 26.63 -21.26
N LYS A 4 0.94 25.32 -21.11
CA LYS A 4 -0.04 24.28 -21.43
C LYS A 4 -0.45 23.56 -20.17
N ASN A 5 -1.71 23.70 -19.79
CA ASN A 5 -2.27 23.00 -18.64
C ASN A 5 -2.52 21.53 -19.01
N ARG A 6 -1.84 20.63 -18.30
CA ARG A 6 -1.92 19.16 -18.44
C ARG A 6 -3.04 18.55 -17.59
N MET A 7 -3.86 19.38 -16.97
CA MET A 7 -5.05 19.04 -16.20
C MET A 7 -5.93 20.28 -16.18
N ALA A 8 -7.25 20.12 -16.25
CA ALA A 8 -8.16 21.25 -16.08
C ALA A 8 -8.10 21.79 -14.66
N ASP A 9 -8.35 23.09 -14.47
CA ASP A 9 -8.56 23.64 -13.14
C ASP A 9 -9.92 23.17 -12.62
N MET A 10 -9.96 22.57 -11.44
CA MET A 10 -11.14 21.87 -10.91
C MET A 10 -11.50 22.39 -9.53
N ARG A 11 -12.78 22.72 -9.33
CA ARG A 11 -13.36 22.98 -8.02
C ARG A 11 -14.01 21.70 -7.47
N SER A 12 -13.74 21.36 -6.21
CA SER A 12 -14.39 20.24 -5.54
C SER A 12 -15.13 20.70 -4.29
N LEU A 13 -16.43 20.40 -4.22
CA LEU A 13 -17.23 20.57 -3.01
C LEU A 13 -17.53 19.18 -2.43
N ARG A 14 -17.40 19.03 -1.11
CA ARG A 14 -17.58 17.73 -0.44
C ARG A 14 -18.44 17.89 0.80
N PHE A 15 -19.43 17.01 0.92
CA PHE A 15 -20.22 16.84 2.14
C PHE A 15 -20.04 15.42 2.66
N SER A 16 -19.94 15.28 3.97
CA SER A 16 -19.83 13.97 4.62
C SER A 16 -20.58 13.98 5.94
N ALA A 17 -21.38 12.95 6.16
CA ALA A 17 -22.04 12.69 7.42
C ALA A 17 -21.73 11.26 7.84
N PHE A 18 -21.51 11.02 9.13
CA PHE A 18 -21.25 9.70 9.66
C PHE A 18 -21.90 9.50 11.02
N ALA A 19 -22.26 8.25 11.29
CA ALA A 19 -22.73 7.79 12.58
C ALA A 19 -22.07 6.44 12.90
N ARG A 20 -21.69 6.26 14.16
CA ARG A 20 -21.16 5.01 14.70
C ARG A 20 -21.68 4.86 16.12
N ALA A 21 -22.03 3.64 16.49
CA ALA A 21 -22.40 3.31 17.86
C ALA A 21 -21.56 2.12 18.31
N ASP A 22 -21.16 2.09 19.57
CA ASP A 22 -20.62 0.90 20.23
C ASP A 22 -21.68 0.41 21.21
N VAL A 23 -22.25 -0.76 20.94
CA VAL A 23 -23.39 -1.30 21.68
C VAL A 23 -22.95 -2.59 22.37
N ALA A 24 -22.98 -2.58 23.71
CA ALA A 24 -22.81 -3.81 24.48
C ALA A 24 -24.01 -4.71 24.27
N LEU A 25 -23.80 -5.92 23.76
CA LEU A 25 -24.83 -6.96 23.64
C LEU A 25 -24.94 -7.76 24.94
N SER A 26 -23.82 -7.91 25.65
CA SER A 26 -23.70 -8.57 26.95
C SER A 26 -22.44 -8.06 27.67
N SER A 27 -22.11 -8.64 28.83
CA SER A 27 -20.84 -8.37 29.51
C SER A 27 -19.61 -8.85 28.74
N TRP A 28 -19.77 -9.76 27.78
CA TRP A 28 -18.68 -10.39 27.04
C TRP A 28 -18.72 -10.10 25.54
N ALA A 29 -19.75 -9.43 25.00
CA ALA A 29 -19.87 -9.15 23.57
C ALA A 29 -20.32 -7.72 23.28
N SER A 30 -19.79 -7.15 22.19
CA SER A 30 -20.22 -5.85 21.67
C SER A 30 -20.37 -5.87 20.14
N ILE A 31 -21.24 -4.99 19.64
CA ILE A 31 -21.43 -4.73 18.21
C ILE A 31 -21.20 -3.25 17.94
N THR A 32 -20.52 -2.97 16.84
CA THR A 32 -20.15 -1.63 16.42
C THR A 32 -20.64 -1.38 14.99
N PRO A 33 -21.92 -1.04 14.78
CA PRO A 33 -22.38 -0.59 13.48
C PRO A 33 -21.85 0.82 13.19
N GLY A 34 -21.48 1.07 11.94
CA GLY A 34 -21.10 2.38 11.45
C GLY A 34 -21.64 2.60 10.03
N LEU A 35 -22.01 3.83 9.73
CA LEU A 35 -22.42 4.25 8.40
C LEU A 35 -21.90 5.64 8.13
N ARG A 36 -21.31 5.83 6.96
CA ARG A 36 -20.91 7.15 6.47
C ARG A 36 -21.50 7.39 5.08
N TYR A 37 -22.14 8.53 4.93
CA TYR A 37 -22.56 9.09 3.65
C TYR A 37 -21.52 10.11 3.19
N ASN A 38 -21.18 10.04 1.92
CA ASN A 38 -20.35 11.05 1.27
C ASN A 38 -21.05 11.51 0.00
N TRP A 39 -20.93 12.80 -0.26
CA TRP A 39 -21.33 13.45 -1.48
C TRP A 39 -20.17 14.33 -1.95
N ARG A 40 -19.86 14.30 -3.24
CA ARG A 40 -18.84 15.15 -3.85
C ARG A 40 -19.37 15.68 -5.16
N GLU A 41 -19.21 16.98 -5.33
CA GLU A 41 -19.27 17.63 -6.63
C GLU A 41 -17.85 17.96 -7.10
N LEU A 42 -17.60 17.77 -8.39
CA LEU A 42 -16.36 18.10 -9.06
C LEU A 42 -16.69 18.84 -10.36
N GLU A 43 -16.28 20.09 -10.47
CA GLU A 43 -16.64 20.97 -11.58
C GLU A 43 -15.39 21.60 -12.21
N PRO A 44 -15.27 21.63 -13.54
CA PRO A 44 -14.25 22.41 -14.22
C PRO A 44 -14.44 23.91 -13.93
N ASN A 45 -13.43 24.54 -13.33
CA ASN A 45 -13.45 25.97 -13.00
C ASN A 45 -12.98 26.82 -14.19
N SER A 46 -11.90 26.39 -14.86
CA SER A 46 -11.44 26.95 -16.13
C SER A 46 -10.77 25.88 -16.99
N THR A 47 -10.99 25.97 -18.29
CA THR A 47 -10.31 25.16 -19.32
C THR A 47 -9.33 26.01 -20.15
N ASP A 48 -8.99 27.21 -19.66
CA ASP A 48 -8.01 28.08 -20.31
C ASP A 48 -6.66 27.37 -20.41
N ASN A 49 -6.08 27.39 -21.60
CA ASN A 49 -4.82 26.71 -21.92
C ASN A 49 -4.78 25.20 -21.63
N TYR A 50 -5.93 24.57 -21.35
CA TYR A 50 -6.05 23.12 -21.17
C TYR A 50 -6.18 22.43 -22.53
N ALA A 51 -5.49 21.28 -22.67
CA ALA A 51 -5.62 20.39 -23.83
C ALA A 51 -5.46 21.07 -25.22
N ILE A 52 -4.65 22.13 -25.34
CA ILE A 52 -4.49 22.92 -26.58
C ILE A 52 -4.17 22.06 -27.82
N GLY A 53 -3.38 20.99 -27.67
CA GLY A 53 -3.03 20.09 -28.77
C GLY A 53 -4.13 19.10 -29.17
N ILE A 54 -5.13 18.92 -28.31
CA ILE A 54 -6.22 17.95 -28.43
C ILE A 54 -7.53 18.59 -27.90
N PRO A 55 -8.01 19.68 -28.51
CA PRO A 55 -9.06 20.54 -27.94
C PRO A 55 -10.41 19.84 -27.75
N ASN A 56 -10.66 18.71 -28.43
CA ASN A 56 -11.86 17.90 -28.22
C ASN A 56 -11.92 17.29 -26.81
N ALA A 57 -10.77 17.06 -26.15
CA ALA A 57 -10.74 16.60 -24.76
C ALA A 57 -11.37 17.60 -23.77
N SER A 58 -11.31 18.90 -24.07
CA SER A 58 -11.97 19.93 -23.25
C SER A 58 -13.50 19.87 -23.34
N ARG A 59 -14.06 19.33 -24.43
CA ARG A 59 -15.51 19.23 -24.64
C ARG A 59 -16.15 18.08 -23.86
N GLU A 60 -15.35 17.12 -23.42
CA GLU A 60 -15.81 15.98 -22.62
C GLU A 60 -15.95 16.33 -21.13
N LEU A 61 -15.40 17.48 -20.70
CA LEU A 61 -15.41 17.87 -19.30
C LEU A 61 -16.78 18.38 -18.87
N THR A 62 -17.36 17.68 -17.90
CA THR A 62 -18.65 18.01 -17.30
C THR A 62 -18.52 18.19 -15.80
N LYS A 63 -19.47 18.91 -15.21
CA LYS A 63 -19.68 18.90 -13.77
C LYS A 63 -20.19 17.53 -13.36
N GLU A 64 -19.52 16.91 -12.41
CA GLU A 64 -19.84 15.57 -11.92
C GLU A 64 -20.29 15.60 -10.47
N THR A 65 -21.23 14.72 -10.13
CA THR A 65 -21.73 14.56 -8.78
C THR A 65 -21.73 13.09 -8.39
N ASP A 66 -21.00 12.77 -7.33
CA ASP A 66 -20.86 11.45 -6.75
C ASP A 66 -21.55 11.40 -5.38
N SER A 67 -22.33 10.33 -5.11
CA SER A 67 -22.76 10.00 -3.75
C SER A 67 -22.60 8.51 -3.46
N TYR A 68 -22.30 8.18 -2.20
CA TYR A 68 -22.12 6.80 -1.76
C TYR A 68 -22.20 6.64 -0.25
N LEU A 69 -22.58 5.42 0.15
CA LEU A 69 -22.56 4.95 1.53
C LEU A 69 -21.41 3.97 1.74
N THR A 70 -20.72 4.09 2.88
CA THR A 70 -19.69 3.16 3.35
C THR A 70 -20.12 2.59 4.71
N PRO A 71 -20.89 1.49 4.74
CA PRO A 71 -21.21 0.79 5.97
C PRO A 71 -19.98 0.07 6.54
N SER A 72 -19.96 -0.09 7.85
CA SER A 72 -19.03 -0.92 8.60
C SER A 72 -19.75 -1.64 9.73
N LEU A 73 -19.29 -2.83 10.08
CA LEU A 73 -19.79 -3.57 11.21
C LEU A 73 -18.63 -4.25 11.94
N GLY A 74 -18.47 -3.94 13.22
CA GLY A 74 -17.58 -4.66 14.13
C GLY A 74 -18.38 -5.55 15.07
N LEU A 75 -17.84 -6.72 15.39
CA LEU A 75 -18.29 -7.61 16.45
C LEU A 75 -17.07 -7.94 17.30
N THR A 76 -17.18 -7.82 18.61
CA THR A 76 -16.14 -8.27 19.54
C THR A 76 -16.73 -9.22 20.57
N ALA A 77 -15.93 -10.19 21.00
CA ALA A 77 -16.29 -11.12 22.05
C ALA A 77 -15.09 -11.45 22.93
N GLN A 78 -15.25 -11.31 24.25
CA GLN A 78 -14.29 -11.79 25.25
C GLN A 78 -14.42 -13.32 25.36
N LEU A 79 -13.37 -14.04 24.99
CA LEU A 79 -13.25 -15.49 25.15
C LEU A 79 -12.77 -15.86 26.56
N ALA A 80 -11.99 -14.97 27.18
CA ALA A 80 -11.51 -15.04 28.56
C ALA A 80 -11.18 -13.61 29.06
N PRO A 81 -10.93 -13.38 30.37
CA PRO A 81 -10.76 -12.02 30.94
C PRO A 81 -9.72 -11.13 30.25
N ASN A 82 -8.74 -11.73 29.55
CA ASN A 82 -7.69 -11.01 28.84
C ASN A 82 -7.56 -11.47 27.37
N LEU A 83 -8.54 -12.17 26.81
CA LEU A 83 -8.49 -12.72 25.46
C LEU A 83 -9.77 -12.34 24.71
N GLU A 84 -9.63 -11.58 23.63
CA GLU A 84 -10.73 -11.08 22.81
C GLU A 84 -10.60 -11.57 21.38
N THR A 85 -11.71 -12.00 20.79
CA THR A 85 -11.84 -12.20 19.35
C THR A 85 -12.69 -11.08 18.75
N TYR A 86 -12.46 -10.77 17.48
CA TYR A 86 -13.27 -9.81 16.75
C TYR A 86 -13.49 -10.23 15.31
N LEU A 87 -14.62 -9.81 14.75
CA LEU A 87 -14.94 -9.87 13.34
C LEU A 87 -15.29 -8.46 12.87
N GLN A 88 -14.65 -8.00 11.80
CA GLN A 88 -14.90 -6.69 11.22
C GLN A 88 -15.23 -6.82 9.73
N TYR A 89 -16.21 -6.04 9.32
CA TYR A 89 -16.53 -5.78 7.92
C TYR A 89 -16.48 -4.27 7.67
N SER A 90 -15.88 -3.86 6.56
CA SER A 90 -15.94 -2.48 6.09
C SER A 90 -16.04 -2.39 4.57
N ARG A 91 -16.86 -1.45 4.11
CA ARG A 91 -16.91 -1.07 2.70
C ARG A 91 -16.09 0.20 2.47
N GLY A 92 -15.12 0.13 1.57
CA GLY A 92 -14.34 1.29 1.11
C GLY A 92 -14.80 1.79 -0.26
N THR A 93 -14.58 3.07 -0.52
CA THR A 93 -14.81 3.70 -1.81
C THR A 93 -13.69 4.71 -2.10
N ARG A 94 -13.09 4.64 -3.28
CA ARG A 94 -12.21 5.69 -3.82
C ARG A 94 -12.89 6.31 -5.03
N LEU A 95 -13.16 7.60 -4.96
CA LEU A 95 -13.63 8.33 -6.12
C LEU A 95 -12.47 8.63 -7.08
N PRO A 96 -12.72 8.69 -8.40
CA PRO A 96 -11.71 9.14 -9.37
C PRO A 96 -11.19 10.53 -9.02
N THR A 97 -9.89 10.72 -9.19
CA THR A 97 -9.20 12.00 -8.99
C THR A 97 -9.47 12.94 -10.16
N ALA A 98 -9.22 14.24 -9.95
CA ALA A 98 -9.25 15.22 -11.04
C ALA A 98 -8.29 14.83 -12.18
N ALA A 99 -7.09 14.34 -11.84
CA ALA A 99 -6.10 13.90 -12.83
C ALA A 99 -6.57 12.68 -13.65
N GLU A 100 -7.27 11.70 -13.05
CA GLU A 100 -7.83 10.58 -13.80
C GLU A 100 -8.99 11.01 -14.71
N ARG A 101 -9.77 12.03 -14.31
CA ARG A 101 -10.88 12.52 -15.14
C ARG A 101 -10.45 13.50 -16.22
N THR A 102 -9.47 14.37 -15.93
CA THR A 102 -9.14 15.55 -16.76
C THR A 102 -7.66 15.68 -17.07
N GLY A 103 -6.80 14.76 -16.61
CA GLY A 103 -5.38 14.79 -16.94
C GLY A 103 -5.16 14.59 -18.44
N THR A 104 -4.26 15.36 -19.05
CA THR A 104 -3.93 15.23 -20.47
C THR A 104 -2.44 15.26 -20.72
N TYR A 105 -1.99 14.36 -21.56
CA TYR A 105 -0.66 14.36 -22.15
C TYR A 105 -0.78 14.10 -23.65
N ASP A 106 0.05 14.75 -24.44
CA ASP A 106 0.21 14.52 -25.87
C ASP A 106 1.63 14.88 -26.28
N SER A 107 2.10 14.15 -27.28
CA SER A 107 3.44 14.27 -27.85
C SER A 107 3.53 15.25 -29.01
N LEU A 108 2.42 15.91 -29.41
CA LEU A 108 2.34 16.81 -30.56
C LEU A 108 3.29 18.02 -30.50
N SER A 109 3.73 18.42 -29.30
CA SER A 109 4.71 19.48 -29.11
C SER A 109 6.17 19.04 -29.35
N TYR A 110 6.41 17.74 -29.52
CA TYR A 110 7.74 17.13 -29.58
C TYR A 110 7.93 16.18 -30.77
N THR A 111 6.86 15.71 -31.40
CA THR A 111 6.93 14.87 -32.61
C THR A 111 6.75 15.71 -33.86
N ALA A 112 7.54 15.42 -34.90
CA ALA A 112 7.35 16.03 -36.22
C ALA A 112 5.97 15.67 -36.79
N VAL A 113 5.46 16.53 -37.67
CA VAL A 113 4.08 16.57 -38.18
C VAL A 113 3.53 15.17 -38.51
N GLY A 114 2.39 14.82 -37.88
CA GLY A 114 1.45 13.81 -38.38
C GLY A 114 1.23 12.59 -37.48
N ASN A 115 2.15 12.24 -36.58
CA ASN A 115 1.99 11.08 -35.71
C ASN A 115 2.34 11.39 -34.24
N ALA A 116 1.38 11.17 -33.35
CA ALA A 116 1.53 11.35 -31.92
C ALA A 116 0.75 10.29 -31.13
N TYR A 117 1.12 10.13 -29.86
CA TYR A 117 0.31 9.46 -28.85
C TYR A 117 -0.25 10.48 -27.86
N ALA A 118 -1.39 10.15 -27.25
CA ALA A 118 -2.01 10.94 -26.20
C ALA A 118 -2.51 10.06 -25.03
N VAL A 119 -2.41 10.60 -23.83
CA VAL A 119 -3.06 10.10 -22.62
C VAL A 119 -4.11 11.13 -22.25
N ILE A 120 -5.37 10.74 -22.22
CA ILE A 120 -6.50 11.65 -21.96
C ILE A 120 -7.26 11.11 -20.75
N GLY A 121 -7.69 12.00 -19.87
CA GLY A 121 -8.55 11.66 -18.75
C GLY A 121 -9.87 11.09 -19.23
N ASN A 122 -10.59 10.45 -18.30
CA ASN A 122 -11.89 9.87 -18.58
C ASN A 122 -12.94 10.45 -17.61
N PRO A 123 -13.79 11.39 -18.08
CA PRO A 123 -14.83 11.97 -17.24
C PRO A 123 -15.90 10.93 -16.84
N ASN A 124 -16.01 9.81 -17.56
CA ASN A 124 -16.99 8.74 -17.31
C ASN A 124 -16.46 7.62 -16.41
N LEU A 125 -15.53 7.92 -15.49
CA LEU A 125 -15.05 6.95 -14.50
C LEU A 125 -16.06 6.71 -13.37
N ASP A 126 -16.25 5.44 -13.04
CA ASP A 126 -16.91 4.99 -11.84
C ASP A 126 -15.99 5.02 -10.62
N LYS A 127 -16.59 4.99 -9.44
CA LYS A 127 -15.87 4.79 -8.18
C LYS A 127 -15.30 3.38 -8.05
N GLU A 128 -14.08 3.32 -7.54
CA GLU A 128 -13.48 2.09 -7.01
C GLU A 128 -14.13 1.73 -5.68
N THR A 129 -14.39 0.44 -5.46
CA THR A 129 -14.96 -0.03 -4.19
C THR A 129 -14.23 -1.24 -3.64
N SER A 130 -14.22 -1.35 -2.31
CA SER A 130 -13.69 -2.51 -1.60
C SER A 130 -14.67 -3.03 -0.57
N ASN A 131 -14.63 -4.33 -0.32
CA ASN A 131 -15.31 -4.98 0.80
C ASN A 131 -14.25 -5.79 1.55
N ALA A 132 -13.91 -5.35 2.76
CA ALA A 132 -12.87 -5.94 3.59
C ALA A 132 -13.50 -6.66 4.77
N PHE A 133 -12.99 -7.87 5.05
CA PHE A 133 -13.35 -8.70 6.18
C PHE A 133 -12.09 -9.04 6.96
N GLU A 134 -12.15 -8.95 8.28
CA GLU A 134 -11.05 -9.30 9.17
C GLU A 134 -11.57 -10.06 10.39
N LEU A 135 -10.99 -11.22 10.65
CA LEU A 135 -11.21 -12.01 11.85
C LEU A 135 -9.90 -12.02 12.63
N GLY A 136 -9.93 -11.60 13.90
CA GLY A 136 -8.73 -11.57 14.70
C GLY A 136 -8.94 -12.02 16.13
N LEU A 137 -7.82 -12.39 16.76
CA LEU A 137 -7.70 -12.83 18.13
C LEU A 137 -6.56 -12.05 18.77
N LYS A 138 -6.83 -11.39 19.90
CA LYS A 138 -5.81 -10.59 20.59
C LYS A 138 -5.93 -10.71 22.10
N GLY A 139 -4.79 -10.67 22.78
CA GLY A 139 -4.73 -10.61 24.24
C GLY A 139 -3.78 -11.63 24.85
N GLN A 140 -3.92 -11.85 26.15
CA GLN A 140 -3.09 -12.78 26.92
C GLN A 140 -3.62 -14.20 26.80
N VAL A 141 -2.85 -15.08 26.17
CA VAL A 141 -3.19 -16.50 25.97
C VAL A 141 -2.62 -17.40 27.07
N ALA A 142 -1.56 -16.96 27.75
CA ALA A 142 -0.99 -17.62 28.91
C ALA A 142 -0.26 -16.60 29.80
N ARG A 143 0.14 -17.00 31.01
CA ARG A 143 1.00 -16.16 31.86
C ARG A 143 2.24 -15.73 31.08
N GLY A 144 2.51 -14.43 30.99
CA GLY A 144 3.66 -13.90 30.26
C GLY A 144 3.60 -13.98 28.74
N LEU A 145 2.52 -14.47 28.13
CA LEU A 145 2.40 -14.62 26.67
C LEU A 145 1.19 -13.86 26.12
N ARG A 146 1.45 -12.89 25.24
CA ARG A 146 0.43 -12.16 24.49
C ARG A 146 0.45 -12.57 23.02
N LEU A 147 -0.72 -12.70 22.45
CA LEU A 147 -0.96 -13.07 21.06
C LEU A 147 -1.74 -11.95 20.38
N HIS A 148 -1.36 -11.64 19.15
CA HIS A 148 -2.18 -10.90 18.19
C HIS A 148 -2.16 -11.67 16.89
N ALA A 149 -3.30 -12.15 16.42
CA ALA A 149 -3.42 -12.84 15.15
C ALA A 149 -4.63 -12.30 14.38
N ALA A 150 -4.49 -12.19 13.06
CA ALA A 150 -5.58 -11.79 12.19
C ALA A 150 -5.56 -12.56 10.87
N LEU A 151 -6.74 -12.82 10.35
CA LEU A 151 -7.00 -13.29 9.00
C LEU A 151 -7.82 -12.22 8.28
N PHE A 152 -7.39 -11.82 7.10
CA PHE A 152 -8.06 -10.77 6.34
C PHE A 152 -8.36 -11.21 4.91
N HIS A 153 -9.46 -10.70 4.36
CA HIS A 153 -9.88 -10.89 2.98
C HIS A 153 -10.53 -9.62 2.45
N THR A 154 -10.00 -9.07 1.36
CA THR A 154 -10.58 -7.88 0.72
C THR A 154 -10.88 -8.15 -0.75
N ARG A 155 -12.07 -7.73 -1.20
CA ARG A 155 -12.47 -7.76 -2.62
C ARG A 155 -12.57 -6.34 -3.14
N TYR A 156 -11.85 -6.04 -4.21
CA TYR A 156 -11.83 -4.77 -4.93
C TYR A 156 -12.57 -4.89 -6.26
N LYS A 157 -13.33 -3.87 -6.61
CA LYS A 157 -14.04 -3.74 -7.89
C LYS A 157 -13.79 -2.36 -8.50
N ASN A 158 -13.91 -2.32 -9.83
CA ASN A 158 -13.80 -1.11 -10.64
C ASN A 158 -12.46 -0.40 -10.49
N LEU A 159 -11.35 -1.15 -10.29
CA LEU A 159 -10.01 -0.58 -10.27
C LEU A 159 -9.75 0.16 -11.59
N ILE A 160 -9.27 1.39 -11.46
CA ILE A 160 -9.01 2.31 -12.55
C ILE A 160 -7.59 2.08 -13.03
N GLU A 161 -7.43 1.70 -14.29
CA GLU A 161 -6.13 1.55 -14.94
C GLU A 161 -6.10 2.22 -16.31
N TYR A 162 -4.93 2.67 -16.71
CA TYR A 162 -4.73 3.24 -18.05
C TYR A 162 -4.77 2.13 -19.10
N ALA A 163 -5.74 2.21 -20.00
CA ALA A 163 -5.95 1.27 -21.08
C ALA A 163 -5.80 1.94 -22.45
N SER A 164 -5.23 1.20 -23.41
CA SER A 164 -5.25 1.61 -24.81
C SER A 164 -6.70 1.67 -25.32
N GLN A 165 -6.97 2.69 -26.12
CA GLN A 165 -8.23 2.92 -26.80
C GLN A 165 -8.09 2.56 -28.29
N PRO A 166 -9.20 2.23 -28.96
CA PRO A 166 -9.25 2.24 -30.41
C PRO A 166 -8.84 3.61 -30.97
N ALA A 167 -8.33 3.64 -32.20
CA ALA A 167 -8.07 4.90 -32.88
C ALA A 167 -9.38 5.68 -33.06
N ASP A 168 -9.33 6.98 -32.77
CA ASP A 168 -10.46 7.90 -32.93
C ASP A 168 -10.05 9.02 -33.90
N PRO A 169 -10.06 8.75 -35.21
CA PRO A 169 -9.65 9.74 -36.20
C PRO A 169 -10.64 10.90 -36.34
N VAL A 170 -11.86 10.78 -35.77
CA VAL A 170 -12.88 11.82 -35.80
C VAL A 170 -12.55 12.91 -34.79
N ASN A 171 -12.29 12.52 -33.54
CA ASN A 171 -11.98 13.49 -32.47
C ASN A 171 -10.48 13.77 -32.34
N TYR A 172 -9.62 12.83 -32.75
CA TYR A 172 -8.17 12.89 -32.54
C TYR A 172 -7.39 12.45 -33.79
N PRO A 173 -7.56 13.12 -34.96
CA PRO A 173 -6.98 12.70 -36.25
C PRO A 173 -5.44 12.59 -36.27
N ASN A 174 -4.75 13.36 -35.42
CA ASN A 174 -3.29 13.38 -35.34
C ASN A 174 -2.72 12.40 -34.28
N ILE A 175 -3.59 11.67 -33.56
CA ILE A 175 -3.19 10.69 -32.53
C ILE A 175 -3.21 9.28 -33.14
N THR A 176 -2.14 8.94 -33.84
CA THR A 176 -1.99 7.70 -34.60
C THR A 176 -1.07 6.66 -33.94
N PHE A 177 -0.25 7.05 -32.95
CA PHE A 177 0.67 6.15 -32.23
C PHE A 177 0.10 5.59 -30.92
N GLY A 178 -1.16 5.93 -30.60
CA GLY A 178 -1.87 5.36 -29.47
C GLY A 178 -2.63 6.40 -28.67
N LEU A 179 -3.87 6.07 -28.34
CA LEU A 179 -4.70 6.82 -27.42
C LEU A 179 -4.88 5.99 -26.15
N PHE A 180 -4.62 6.58 -24.99
CA PHE A 180 -4.73 5.91 -23.70
C PHE A 180 -5.66 6.69 -22.78
N ARG A 181 -6.50 5.97 -22.03
CA ARG A 181 -7.40 6.56 -21.04
C ARG A 181 -7.51 5.69 -19.79
N PRO A 182 -7.67 6.29 -18.59
CA PRO A 182 -8.00 5.54 -17.40
C PRO A 182 -9.41 4.96 -17.52
N GLU A 183 -9.59 3.73 -17.06
CA GLU A 183 -10.88 3.04 -17.08
C GLU A 183 -11.04 2.03 -15.95
N ASN A 184 -12.28 1.81 -15.53
CA ASN A 184 -12.67 0.82 -14.53
C ASN A 184 -12.62 -0.63 -15.09
N ILE A 185 -11.44 -1.12 -15.44
CA ILE A 185 -11.24 -2.45 -16.05
C ILE A 185 -10.66 -3.49 -15.09
N GLY A 186 -10.22 -3.08 -13.91
CA GLY A 186 -9.59 -3.98 -12.96
C GLY A 186 -10.51 -4.45 -11.84
N SER A 187 -10.27 -5.67 -11.37
CA SER A 187 -10.78 -6.16 -10.10
C SER A 187 -9.69 -6.98 -9.41
N ALA A 188 -9.73 -7.04 -8.09
CA ALA A 188 -8.77 -7.83 -7.34
C ALA A 188 -9.38 -8.43 -6.08
N ARG A 189 -8.78 -9.50 -5.60
CA ARG A 189 -9.01 -10.04 -4.26
C ARG A 189 -7.68 -10.24 -3.57
N THR A 190 -7.59 -9.85 -2.31
CA THR A 190 -6.41 -10.08 -1.45
C THR A 190 -6.85 -10.86 -0.23
N TRP A 191 -6.01 -11.76 0.23
CA TRP A 191 -6.21 -12.46 1.49
C TRP A 191 -4.88 -12.77 2.15
N GLY A 192 -4.89 -12.93 3.46
CA GLY A 192 -3.67 -13.20 4.19
C GLY A 192 -3.92 -13.38 5.66
N GLY A 193 -2.82 -13.47 6.39
CA GLY A 193 -2.84 -13.53 7.83
C GLY A 193 -1.54 -13.04 8.44
N GLU A 194 -1.66 -12.58 9.67
CA GLU A 194 -0.57 -12.10 10.49
C GLU A 194 -0.65 -12.65 11.90
N LEU A 195 0.51 -12.78 12.52
CA LEU A 195 0.71 -13.32 13.85
C LEU A 195 1.80 -12.51 14.53
N THR A 196 1.56 -12.07 15.75
CA THR A 196 2.54 -11.54 16.69
C THR A 196 2.39 -12.27 18.02
N LEU A 197 3.51 -12.74 18.55
CA LEU A 197 3.62 -13.39 19.85
C LEU A 197 4.66 -12.64 20.67
N ASP A 198 4.24 -12.10 21.82
CA ASP A 198 5.10 -11.41 22.77
C ASP A 198 5.20 -12.20 24.06
N ALA A 199 6.42 -12.58 24.43
CA ALA A 199 6.73 -13.28 25.66
C ALA A 199 7.50 -12.38 26.63
N ASP A 200 7.02 -12.29 27.86
CA ASP A 200 7.73 -11.72 29.01
C ASP A 200 8.35 -12.86 29.82
N LEU A 201 9.66 -13.05 29.65
CA LEU A 201 10.39 -14.21 30.20
C LEU A 201 10.46 -14.17 31.73
N GLY A 202 10.40 -12.97 32.32
CA GLY A 202 10.39 -12.76 33.77
C GLY A 202 9.15 -13.34 34.45
N GLN A 203 8.06 -13.56 33.70
CA GLN A 203 6.84 -14.19 34.21
C GLN A 203 6.98 -15.71 34.38
N TRP A 204 7.95 -16.33 33.72
CA TRP A 204 8.21 -17.78 33.81
C TRP A 204 9.38 -18.09 34.74
N ASN A 205 10.44 -17.27 34.69
CA ASN A 205 11.57 -17.39 35.60
C ASN A 205 12.06 -15.98 35.99
N PRO A 206 12.03 -15.62 37.28
CA PRO A 206 12.48 -14.31 37.76
C PRO A 206 13.93 -13.96 37.37
N SER A 207 14.78 -14.96 37.08
CA SER A 207 16.16 -14.75 36.61
C SER A 207 16.22 -14.04 35.24
N PHE A 208 15.14 -14.12 34.45
CA PHE A 208 15.01 -13.43 33.16
C PHE A 208 14.19 -12.13 33.25
N LYS A 209 14.08 -11.52 34.43
CA LYS A 209 13.37 -10.25 34.60
C LYS A 209 13.91 -9.19 33.63
N GLY A 210 12.99 -8.56 32.89
CA GLY A 210 13.34 -7.61 31.83
C GLY A 210 13.55 -8.23 30.44
N GLY A 211 13.69 -9.56 30.37
CA GLY A 211 13.81 -10.31 29.12
C GLY A 211 12.48 -10.39 28.37
N LYS A 212 12.52 -10.06 27.08
CA LYS A 212 11.37 -10.10 26.17
C LYS A 212 11.73 -10.83 24.89
N LEU A 213 10.78 -11.58 24.35
CA LEU A 213 10.88 -12.21 23.04
C LEU A 213 9.64 -11.90 22.22
N THR A 214 9.81 -11.36 21.02
CA THR A 214 8.72 -11.09 20.08
C THR A 214 8.95 -11.87 18.80
N LEU A 215 7.97 -12.68 18.40
CA LEU A 215 7.91 -13.30 17.08
C LEU A 215 6.76 -12.67 16.31
N ALA A 216 7.03 -12.08 15.15
CA ALA A 216 6.00 -11.61 14.23
C ALA A 216 6.14 -12.26 12.86
N SER A 217 5.05 -12.62 12.21
CA SER A 217 5.06 -13.19 10.86
C SER A 217 3.78 -12.83 10.12
N GLY A 218 3.91 -12.48 8.85
CA GLY A 218 2.78 -12.16 7.97
C GLY A 218 2.93 -12.77 6.58
N VAL A 219 1.81 -13.17 5.98
CA VAL A 219 1.75 -13.65 4.60
C VAL A 219 0.48 -13.13 3.93
N GLN A 220 0.58 -12.80 2.65
CA GLN A 220 -0.56 -12.40 1.85
C GLN A 220 -0.45 -12.95 0.43
N ARG A 221 -1.61 -13.06 -0.21
CA ARG A 221 -1.83 -13.50 -1.58
C ARG A 221 -2.87 -12.62 -2.22
N SER A 222 -2.83 -12.54 -3.54
CA SER A 222 -3.88 -11.85 -4.28
C SER A 222 -4.19 -12.51 -5.61
N LYS A 223 -5.28 -12.06 -6.21
CA LYS A 223 -5.63 -12.37 -7.59
C LYS A 223 -6.31 -11.14 -8.20
N ALA A 224 -5.69 -10.60 -9.23
CA ALA A 224 -6.19 -9.54 -10.09
C ALA A 224 -6.82 -10.13 -11.35
N LYS A 225 -7.81 -9.43 -11.90
CA LYS A 225 -8.47 -9.77 -13.17
C LYS A 225 -8.73 -8.51 -13.97
N ASN A 226 -8.42 -8.57 -15.26
CA ASN A 226 -8.82 -7.57 -16.25
C ASN A 226 -10.17 -7.98 -16.85
N SER A 227 -11.17 -7.10 -16.78
CA SER A 227 -12.53 -7.37 -17.27
C SER A 227 -12.63 -7.40 -18.80
N ARG A 228 -11.75 -6.69 -19.52
CA ARG A 228 -11.71 -6.67 -20.99
C ARG A 228 -11.10 -7.94 -21.58
N THR A 229 -9.96 -8.37 -21.03
CA THR A 229 -9.19 -9.50 -21.59
C THR A 229 -9.53 -10.83 -20.92
N GLY A 230 -10.14 -10.80 -19.73
CA GLY A 230 -10.42 -11.98 -18.91
C GLY A 230 -9.19 -12.58 -18.23
N LEU A 231 -7.99 -12.04 -18.47
CA LEU A 231 -6.73 -12.53 -17.91
C LEU A 231 -6.65 -12.25 -16.40
N GLU A 232 -5.97 -13.16 -15.71
CA GLU A 232 -5.77 -13.12 -14.25
C GLU A 232 -4.29 -13.34 -13.89
N SER A 233 -3.85 -12.69 -12.81
CA SER A 233 -2.51 -12.82 -12.21
C SER A 233 -2.52 -12.38 -10.75
N GLU A 234 -1.47 -12.64 -9.98
CA GLU A 234 -1.24 -12.00 -8.68
C GLU A 234 -0.93 -10.49 -8.88
N LEU A 235 -1.44 -9.62 -8.00
CA LEU A 235 -1.03 -8.22 -7.99
C LEU A 235 0.47 -8.13 -7.69
N ALA A 236 1.22 -7.37 -8.49
CA ALA A 236 2.63 -7.12 -8.24
C ALA A 236 2.87 -6.55 -6.82
N SER A 237 1.94 -5.76 -6.29
CA SER A 237 1.99 -5.15 -4.95
C SER A 237 1.77 -6.14 -3.79
N THR A 238 1.47 -7.40 -4.08
CA THR A 238 1.38 -8.46 -3.06
C THR A 238 2.77 -8.69 -2.47
N LEU A 239 2.96 -8.34 -1.19
CA LEU A 239 4.27 -8.47 -0.54
C LEU A 239 4.64 -9.95 -0.28
N PRO A 240 5.94 -10.28 -0.21
CA PRO A 240 6.41 -11.59 0.24
C PRO A 240 6.06 -11.85 1.71
N LYS A 241 6.13 -13.13 2.10
CA LYS A 241 6.11 -13.50 3.53
C LYS A 241 7.28 -12.82 4.25
N LYS A 242 6.99 -12.24 5.40
CA LYS A 242 7.98 -11.62 6.29
C LYS A 242 7.85 -12.21 7.69
N THR A 243 8.98 -12.46 8.34
CA THR A 243 9.04 -12.96 9.71
C THR A 243 10.14 -12.21 10.45
N SER A 244 9.87 -11.76 11.68
CA SER A 244 10.86 -11.13 12.55
C SER A 244 10.88 -11.80 13.91
N LEU A 245 12.09 -11.99 14.45
CA LEU A 245 12.35 -12.40 15.82
C LEU A 245 13.12 -11.29 16.52
N ILE A 246 12.61 -10.81 17.65
CA ILE A 246 13.26 -9.78 18.45
C ILE A 246 13.46 -10.34 19.85
N ALA A 247 14.72 -10.43 20.28
CA ALA A 247 15.09 -10.73 21.65
C ALA A 247 15.60 -9.44 22.29
N ALA A 248 15.01 -9.04 23.41
CA ALA A 248 15.38 -7.81 24.10
C ALA A 248 15.55 -8.05 25.59
N TRP A 249 16.42 -7.26 26.20
CA TRP A 249 16.48 -7.10 27.64
C TRP A 249 16.31 -5.62 27.98
N ILE A 250 15.36 -5.33 28.86
CA ILE A 250 15.06 -3.99 29.35
C ILE A 250 15.26 -4.00 30.85
N ASP A 251 16.09 -3.08 31.35
CA ASP A 251 16.28 -2.91 32.78
C ASP A 251 14.93 -2.61 33.46
N PRO A 252 14.50 -3.37 34.49
CA PRO A 252 13.29 -3.07 35.24
C PRO A 252 13.25 -1.66 35.84
N ALA A 253 14.40 -1.06 36.13
CA ALA A 253 14.52 0.33 36.58
C ALA A 253 14.49 1.35 35.41
N GLN A 254 14.28 0.88 34.18
CA GLN A 254 14.26 1.68 32.94
C GLN A 254 15.52 2.51 32.70
N ARG A 255 16.68 2.11 33.25
CA ARG A 255 17.95 2.80 32.99
C ARG A 255 18.43 2.57 31.57
N GLY A 256 18.14 1.43 30.97
CA GLY A 256 18.54 1.13 29.59
C GLY A 256 17.98 -0.20 29.09
N GLY A 257 18.33 -0.53 27.87
CA GLY A 257 17.97 -1.80 27.27
C GLY A 257 18.74 -2.08 26.00
N ILE A 258 18.72 -3.35 25.58
CA ILE A 258 19.34 -3.84 24.36
C ILE A 258 18.35 -4.77 23.64
N ALA A 259 18.33 -4.71 22.32
CA ALA A 259 17.48 -5.54 21.48
C ALA A 259 18.27 -6.03 20.26
N PHE A 260 18.18 -7.34 20.03
CA PHE A 260 18.63 -8.00 18.81
C PHE A 260 17.41 -8.35 17.97
N ALA A 261 17.40 -7.94 16.71
CA ALA A 261 16.33 -8.22 15.76
C ALA A 261 16.87 -9.00 14.57
N ALA A 262 16.18 -10.09 14.21
CA ALA A 262 16.41 -10.84 12.98
C ALA A 262 15.16 -10.76 12.11
N VAL A 263 15.27 -10.17 10.93
CA VAL A 263 14.15 -9.97 10.00
C VAL A 263 14.40 -10.74 8.71
N HIS A 264 13.59 -11.76 8.46
CA HIS A 264 13.61 -12.56 7.24
C HIS A 264 12.48 -12.16 6.29
N THR A 265 12.82 -11.90 5.04
CA THR A 265 11.88 -11.68 3.94
C THR A 265 12.07 -12.76 2.89
N ARG A 266 10.99 -13.47 2.53
CA ARG A 266 11.03 -14.54 1.54
C ARG A 266 11.30 -13.97 0.14
N ALA A 267 12.03 -14.72 -0.69
CA ALA A 267 12.20 -14.40 -2.10
C ALA A 267 10.84 -14.30 -2.80
N LYS A 268 10.71 -13.36 -3.72
CA LYS A 268 9.49 -13.21 -4.52
C LYS A 268 9.78 -12.49 -5.84
N GLN A 269 9.11 -12.95 -6.88
CA GLN A 269 9.05 -12.30 -8.18
C GLN A 269 7.62 -11.82 -8.41
N ALA A 270 7.45 -10.58 -8.87
CA ALA A 270 6.14 -10.10 -9.27
C ALA A 270 5.68 -10.86 -10.52
N GLU A 271 4.39 -11.20 -10.57
CA GLU A 271 3.79 -11.66 -11.81
C GLU A 271 3.54 -10.49 -12.77
N ARG A 272 3.31 -10.80 -14.05
CA ARG A 272 2.96 -9.82 -15.08
C ARG A 272 1.72 -9.01 -14.67
N ASP A 273 1.67 -7.74 -15.04
CA ASP A 273 0.51 -6.91 -14.78
C ASP A 273 -0.56 -7.13 -15.87
N VAL A 274 -1.54 -7.97 -15.54
CA VAL A 274 -2.66 -8.25 -16.45
C VAL A 274 -3.69 -7.13 -16.55
N ILE A 275 -3.76 -6.22 -15.57
CA ILE A 275 -4.73 -5.12 -15.62
C ILE A 275 -4.18 -4.01 -16.52
N GLY A 276 -2.93 -3.58 -16.30
CA GLY A 276 -2.24 -2.62 -17.17
C GLY A 276 -1.77 -3.21 -18.50
N GLY A 277 -1.86 -4.52 -18.71
CA GLY A 277 -1.48 -5.19 -19.94
C GLY A 277 0.04 -5.29 -20.16
N VAL A 278 0.84 -5.15 -19.11
CA VAL A 278 2.30 -5.21 -19.17
C VAL A 278 2.77 -6.66 -19.11
N ASN A 279 3.25 -7.17 -20.25
CA ASN A 279 3.74 -8.54 -20.39
C ASN A 279 5.28 -8.61 -20.35
N THR A 280 5.87 -8.23 -19.22
CA THR A 280 7.31 -8.31 -18.98
C THR A 280 7.63 -9.26 -17.84
N THR A 281 8.80 -9.90 -17.88
CA THR A 281 9.34 -10.64 -16.73
C THR A 281 10.00 -9.65 -15.79
N PHE A 282 9.59 -9.65 -14.52
CA PHE A 282 10.15 -8.78 -13.48
C PHE A 282 11.33 -9.40 -12.74
N PHE A 283 12.14 -8.56 -12.10
CA PHE A 283 13.24 -8.97 -11.24
C PHE A 283 12.74 -9.89 -10.11
N ALA A 284 13.37 -11.07 -9.99
CA ALA A 284 13.14 -12.00 -8.91
C ALA A 284 13.91 -11.55 -7.68
N VAL A 285 13.25 -10.84 -6.76
CA VAL A 285 13.86 -10.30 -5.55
C VAL A 285 14.28 -11.47 -4.64
N PRO A 286 15.59 -11.64 -4.35
CA PRO A 286 16.08 -12.73 -3.51
C PRO A 286 15.57 -12.62 -2.07
N SER A 287 15.59 -13.75 -1.34
CA SER A 287 15.34 -13.71 0.10
C SER A 287 16.48 -13.01 0.83
N SER A 288 16.15 -12.41 1.97
CA SER A 288 17.14 -11.75 2.82
C SER A 288 16.82 -11.97 4.28
N THR A 289 17.88 -12.15 5.07
CA THR A 289 17.81 -12.06 6.53
C THR A 289 18.73 -10.92 6.95
N VAL A 290 18.17 -9.91 7.60
CA VAL A 290 18.90 -8.74 8.12
C VAL A 290 18.90 -8.82 9.64
N LEU A 291 20.06 -8.56 10.24
CA LEU A 291 20.29 -8.64 11.67
C LEU A 291 20.65 -7.25 12.20
N ASP A 292 19.93 -6.78 13.21
CA ASP A 292 20.13 -5.47 13.81
C ASP A 292 20.37 -5.61 15.32
N LEU A 293 21.28 -4.78 15.85
CA LEU A 293 21.51 -4.63 17.28
C LEU A 293 21.27 -3.18 17.66
N THR A 294 20.32 -2.95 18.56
CA THR A 294 19.98 -1.61 19.05
C THR A 294 20.01 -1.59 20.57
N GLY A 295 20.31 -0.42 21.13
CA GLY A 295 20.28 -0.22 22.57
C GLY A 295 20.00 1.23 22.90
N TYR A 296 19.54 1.45 24.13
CA TYR A 296 19.35 2.79 24.68
C TYR A 296 19.82 2.85 26.12
N TRP A 297 20.19 4.05 26.53
CA TRP A 297 20.58 4.36 27.90
C TRP A 297 20.01 5.72 28.31
N ASN A 298 19.23 5.72 29.37
CA ASN A 298 18.70 6.91 30.03
C ASN A 298 19.75 7.39 31.03
N ILE A 299 20.45 8.47 30.67
CA ILE A 299 21.49 9.08 31.50
C ILE A 299 20.85 9.71 32.75
N ASN A 300 19.74 10.43 32.54
CA ASN A 300 18.88 10.98 33.58
C ASN A 300 17.45 11.21 33.03
N ALA A 301 16.58 11.87 33.80
CA ALA A 301 15.19 12.13 33.41
C ALA A 301 15.04 13.02 32.15
N HIS A 302 16.08 13.79 31.82
CA HIS A 302 16.09 14.76 30.73
C HIS A 302 16.90 14.29 29.52
N ALA A 303 17.86 13.38 29.71
CA ALA A 303 18.83 12.98 28.71
C ALA A 303 18.83 11.46 28.46
N SER A 304 18.69 11.07 27.20
CA SER A 304 18.79 9.68 26.76
C SER A 304 19.59 9.55 25.47
N ILE A 305 20.37 8.49 25.35
CA ILE A 305 21.08 8.11 24.13
C ILE A 305 20.52 6.79 23.60
N THR A 306 20.31 6.71 22.28
CA THR A 306 19.97 5.49 21.56
C THR A 306 21.03 5.26 20.51
N ALA A 307 21.54 4.04 20.41
CA ALA A 307 22.52 3.65 19.40
C ALA A 307 22.12 2.32 18.77
N GLY A 308 22.46 2.15 17.50
CA GLY A 308 22.21 0.90 16.80
C GLY A 308 23.23 0.65 15.70
N VAL A 309 23.51 -0.63 15.48
CA VAL A 309 24.21 -1.13 14.30
C VAL A 309 23.21 -2.00 13.53
N TYR A 310 22.93 -1.59 12.31
CA TYR A 310 21.95 -2.21 11.43
C TYR A 310 22.67 -3.03 10.37
N ASN A 311 22.05 -4.13 9.94
CA ASN A 311 22.61 -5.07 8.98
C ASN A 311 24.02 -5.56 9.40
N LEU A 312 24.13 -6.12 10.60
CA LEU A 312 25.38 -6.57 11.23
C LEU A 312 26.23 -7.48 10.32
N ALA A 313 25.57 -8.35 9.55
CA ALA A 313 26.18 -9.30 8.63
C ALA A 313 26.58 -8.68 7.28
N ASP A 314 26.41 -7.37 7.10
CA ASP A 314 26.69 -6.63 5.86
C ASP A 314 26.06 -7.28 4.62
N LYS A 315 24.82 -7.75 4.78
CA LYS A 315 24.11 -8.46 3.72
C LYS A 315 23.70 -7.45 2.65
N LYS A 316 24.10 -7.68 1.41
CA LYS A 316 23.49 -7.03 0.25
C LYS A 316 22.10 -7.61 0.00
N TYR A 317 21.08 -6.75 -0.05
CA TYR A 317 19.69 -7.14 -0.24
C TYR A 317 18.84 -6.04 -0.88
N TRP A 318 17.63 -6.39 -1.29
CA TRP A 318 16.66 -5.50 -1.92
C TRP A 318 15.34 -5.57 -1.17
N ASP A 319 14.65 -4.43 -1.08
CA ASP A 319 13.27 -4.41 -0.63
C ASP A 319 12.33 -4.68 -1.79
N TYR A 320 11.45 -5.67 -1.61
CA TYR A 320 10.53 -6.09 -2.66
C TYR A 320 9.61 -4.95 -3.11
N ALA A 321 9.05 -4.16 -2.18
CA ALA A 321 8.09 -3.12 -2.53
C ALA A 321 8.69 -2.07 -3.48
N SER A 322 9.97 -1.77 -3.31
CA SER A 322 10.72 -0.80 -4.13
C SER A 322 11.28 -1.40 -5.42
N SER A 323 11.53 -2.72 -5.46
CA SER A 323 12.24 -3.37 -6.58
C SER A 323 11.35 -4.23 -7.48
N ARG A 324 10.10 -4.52 -7.08
CA ARG A 324 9.16 -5.44 -7.75
C ARG A 324 8.78 -5.06 -9.18
N SER A 325 8.92 -3.79 -9.56
CA SER A 325 8.56 -3.28 -10.89
C SER A 325 9.75 -3.22 -11.85
N LEU A 326 10.96 -3.56 -11.38
CA LEU A 326 12.14 -3.58 -12.24
C LEU A 326 12.04 -4.76 -13.22
N PRO A 327 12.30 -4.57 -14.52
CA PRO A 327 12.39 -5.68 -15.47
C PRO A 327 13.49 -6.67 -15.07
N ALA A 328 13.37 -7.91 -15.52
CA ALA A 328 14.47 -8.87 -15.45
C ALA A 328 15.49 -8.59 -16.59
N ALA A 329 16.75 -8.91 -16.35
CA ALA A 329 17.80 -8.84 -17.35
C ALA A 329 17.66 -10.01 -18.36
N THR A 330 16.91 -9.83 -19.45
CA THR A 330 16.54 -10.91 -20.38
C THR A 330 17.38 -10.99 -21.67
N THR A 331 18.13 -9.94 -22.04
CA THR A 331 19.05 -9.96 -23.21
C THR A 331 20.38 -9.32 -22.84
N ALA A 332 21.48 -9.61 -23.56
CA ALA A 332 22.81 -9.10 -23.21
C ALA A 332 22.91 -7.56 -23.19
N ILE A 333 22.22 -6.85 -24.09
CA ILE A 333 22.23 -5.38 -24.16
C ILE A 333 21.34 -4.76 -23.07
N THR A 334 20.13 -5.30 -22.85
CA THR A 334 19.27 -4.81 -21.76
C THR A 334 19.76 -5.25 -20.38
N ALA A 335 20.56 -6.31 -20.30
CA ALA A 335 21.07 -6.84 -19.04
C ALA A 335 21.97 -5.85 -18.31
N ALA A 336 22.85 -5.12 -19.00
CA ALA A 336 23.77 -4.19 -18.35
C ALA A 336 23.03 -2.98 -17.73
N ILE A 337 22.06 -2.41 -18.45
CA ILE A 337 21.25 -1.27 -17.97
C ILE A 337 20.33 -1.72 -16.84
N THR A 338 19.58 -2.81 -17.05
CA THR A 338 18.67 -3.36 -16.05
C THR A 338 19.40 -3.84 -14.80
N ALA A 339 20.60 -4.43 -14.94
CA ALA A 339 21.42 -4.80 -13.80
C ALA A 339 21.86 -3.57 -13.00
N ALA A 340 22.29 -2.49 -13.66
CA ALA A 340 22.65 -1.26 -12.96
C ALA A 340 21.46 -0.66 -12.19
N ASP A 341 20.25 -0.71 -12.75
CA ASP A 341 19.04 -0.21 -12.08
C ASP A 341 18.63 -1.08 -10.89
N ILE A 342 18.73 -2.41 -11.02
CA ILE A 342 18.56 -3.33 -9.89
C ILE A 342 19.59 -3.02 -8.80
N GLU A 343 20.85 -2.86 -9.17
CA GLU A 343 21.94 -2.62 -8.24
C GLU A 343 21.78 -1.31 -7.46
N ARG A 344 21.25 -0.25 -8.09
CA ARG A 344 20.93 1.02 -7.42
C ARG A 344 19.84 0.90 -6.35
N GLN A 345 18.96 -0.11 -6.44
CA GLN A 345 17.91 -0.36 -5.46
C GLN A 345 18.38 -1.21 -4.26
N ALA A 346 19.66 -1.62 -4.24
CA ALA A 346 20.21 -2.33 -3.09
C ALA A 346 20.10 -1.47 -1.82
N ARG A 347 19.69 -2.10 -0.73
CA ARG A 347 19.58 -1.44 0.58
C ARG A 347 20.97 -1.23 1.19
N PRO A 348 21.11 -0.27 2.13
CA PRO A 348 22.38 -0.02 2.79
C PRO A 348 22.99 -1.31 3.38
N GLY A 349 24.32 -1.42 3.26
CA GLY A 349 25.11 -2.41 3.98
C GLY A 349 25.11 -2.13 5.48
N ARG A 350 26.10 -2.64 6.20
CA ARG A 350 26.25 -2.37 7.63
C ARG A 350 26.41 -0.87 7.87
N HIS A 351 25.59 -0.32 8.76
CA HIS A 351 25.66 1.08 9.15
C HIS A 351 25.27 1.26 10.62
N ALA A 352 25.69 2.38 11.20
CA ALA A 352 25.38 2.72 12.59
C ALA A 352 24.62 4.04 12.65
N ALA A 353 23.74 4.16 13.64
CA ALA A 353 23.07 5.42 13.96
C ALA A 353 23.11 5.66 15.46
N VAL A 354 23.26 6.92 15.85
CA VAL A 354 23.22 7.37 17.24
C VAL A 354 22.29 8.57 17.31
N THR A 355 21.38 8.55 18.27
CA THR A 355 20.44 9.62 18.55
C THR A 355 20.60 10.03 20.00
N PHE A 356 20.79 11.32 20.23
CA PHE A 356 20.74 11.93 21.55
C PHE A 356 19.44 12.72 21.69
N LYS A 357 18.72 12.52 22.79
CA LYS A 357 17.50 13.25 23.12
C LYS A 357 17.69 13.97 24.43
N LEU A 358 17.40 15.27 24.42
CA LEU A 358 17.37 16.15 25.58
C LEU A 358 15.98 16.78 25.67
N VAL A 359 15.33 16.66 26.84
CA VAL A 359 14.02 17.28 27.12
C VAL A 359 14.20 18.22 28.31
N TYR A 360 13.94 19.50 28.08
CA TYR A 360 13.98 20.55 29.08
C TYR A 360 12.58 20.95 29.54
#